data_AF-A0A9J6EDF1-F1
#
_entry.id   AF-A0A9J6EDF1-F1
#
_cell.length_a   1.000
_cell.length_b   1.000
_cell.length_c   1.000
_cell.angle_alpha   90.00
_cell.angle_beta   90.00
_cell.angle_gamma   90.00
#
_symmetry.space_group_name_H-M   'P 1'
#
loop_
_entity.id
_entity.type
_entity.pdbx_description
1 polymer ?
#
loop_
_entity_poly.entity_id
_entity_poly.type
_entity_poly.pdbx_seq_one_letter_code
_entity_poly.pdbx_strand_id
1 'polypeptide(L)'
;MTVTYTAEVATSKGFGCFWRLLLRWRGSIYKLVWPDLCVYLIAYYVLNLLYRFALSDDNKLFFEQVCVYCGNFADLIPVSFVLGFYVSVVVKRWWDCFTAIPWPDSLAFFVSTFLHGQDERGRLMRRTIMRYANLSSIITLRCISPPVKKRFPTLDHLVDAGLLLGNEREVFEQLKTNHSTYWMPLVWASSIASRARKEGRIRDDFALKTVVDEIARYRSNCGSLFNYDWISIPLVYTQVAETLVNPFGEDDDDFEMNYVIDRNVQGRNSYSFITALSVVVQCLSWPTYEAQQAMNLNFECREDNGRVGRD
;
A
#
# COMPACT_ATOMS: atom_id res chain seq x y z
N MET A 1 3.65 -9.25 -7.22
CA MET A 1 2.91 -8.18 -7.92
C MET A 1 1.42 -8.50 -7.93
N THR A 2 0.61 -7.60 -7.37
CA THR A 2 -0.87 -7.56 -7.50
C THR A 2 -1.27 -7.83 -8.94
N VAL A 3 -2.33 -8.60 -9.17
CA VAL A 3 -2.72 -9.01 -10.52
C VAL A 3 -3.38 -7.86 -11.27
N THR A 4 -2.63 -7.20 -12.15
CA THR A 4 -3.17 -6.20 -13.07
C THR A 4 -3.60 -6.85 -14.38
N TYR A 5 -4.84 -6.57 -14.80
CA TYR A 5 -5.42 -7.04 -16.06
C TYR A 5 -6.13 -5.93 -16.84
N THR A 6 -5.98 -4.66 -16.43
CA THR A 6 -6.65 -3.49 -17.03
C THR A 6 -6.42 -3.38 -18.54
N ALA A 7 -5.20 -3.68 -19.02
CA ALA A 7 -4.88 -3.63 -20.45
C ALA A 7 -5.62 -4.69 -21.27
N GLU A 8 -5.91 -5.85 -20.67
CA GLU A 8 -6.59 -6.98 -21.34
C GLU A 8 -8.10 -6.72 -21.52
N VAL A 9 -8.68 -5.84 -20.69
CA VAL A 9 -10.09 -5.43 -20.73
C VAL A 9 -10.30 -4.01 -21.24
N ALA A 10 -9.25 -3.38 -21.77
CA ALA A 10 -9.30 -1.98 -22.22
C ALA A 10 -10.27 -1.76 -23.39
N THR A 11 -10.58 -2.80 -24.17
CA THR A 11 -11.53 -2.75 -25.28
C THR A 11 -12.59 -3.83 -25.14
N SER A 12 -13.87 -3.45 -25.29
CA SER A 12 -15.00 -4.39 -25.45
C SER A 12 -15.14 -4.94 -26.87
N LYS A 13 -14.20 -4.61 -27.76
CA LYS A 13 -14.22 -4.98 -29.18
C LYS A 13 -13.60 -6.36 -29.36
N GLY A 14 -14.42 -7.39 -29.33
CA GLY A 14 -14.05 -8.77 -29.63
C GLY A 14 -14.91 -9.78 -28.86
N PHE A 15 -15.38 -10.82 -29.55
CA PHE A 15 -15.98 -11.97 -28.87
C PHE A 15 -14.89 -12.66 -28.03
N GLY A 16 -15.11 -12.83 -26.72
CA GLY A 16 -14.20 -13.60 -25.86
C GLY A 16 -13.17 -12.81 -25.02
N CYS A 17 -13.28 -11.49 -24.85
CA CYS A 17 -12.40 -10.73 -23.94
C CYS A 17 -12.40 -11.30 -22.50
N PHE A 18 -13.59 -11.63 -21.97
CA PHE A 18 -13.71 -12.26 -20.64
C PHE A 18 -13.23 -13.71 -20.59
N TRP A 19 -13.24 -14.44 -21.71
CA TRP A 19 -12.86 -15.86 -21.74
C TRP A 19 -11.36 -16.02 -21.48
N ARG A 20 -10.55 -15.04 -21.90
CA ARG A 20 -9.12 -14.98 -21.57
C ARG A 20 -8.88 -14.85 -20.06
N LEU A 21 -9.73 -14.10 -19.35
CA LEU A 21 -9.63 -13.96 -17.89
C LEU A 21 -9.97 -15.27 -17.17
N LEU A 22 -10.95 -16.04 -17.67
CA LEU A 22 -11.31 -17.35 -17.10
C LEU A 22 -10.19 -18.39 -17.23
N LEU A 23 -9.21 -18.22 -18.12
CA LEU A 23 -8.08 -19.15 -18.25
C LEU A 23 -6.88 -18.76 -17.37
N ARG A 24 -6.96 -17.66 -16.63
CA ARG A 24 -5.88 -17.18 -15.77
C ARG A 24 -5.87 -17.97 -14.47
N TRP A 25 -4.67 -18.36 -14.00
CA TRP A 25 -4.49 -19.08 -12.73
C TRP A 25 -4.17 -18.16 -11.56
N ARG A 26 -3.27 -17.18 -11.75
CA ARG A 26 -2.82 -16.27 -10.70
C ARG A 26 -3.91 -15.26 -10.34
N GLY A 27 -4.23 -15.13 -9.04
CA GLY A 27 -5.35 -14.30 -8.56
C GLY A 27 -6.73 -14.78 -9.04
N SER A 28 -6.85 -16.07 -9.42
CA SER A 28 -8.10 -16.61 -9.95
C SER A 28 -8.95 -17.28 -8.89
N ILE A 29 -10.25 -17.36 -9.16
CA ILE A 29 -11.19 -18.14 -8.34
C ILE A 29 -10.77 -19.61 -8.22
N TYR A 30 -10.16 -20.18 -9.27
CA TYR A 30 -9.71 -21.57 -9.26
C TYR A 30 -8.63 -21.79 -8.21
N LYS A 31 -7.64 -20.89 -8.14
CA LYS A 31 -6.56 -20.98 -7.15
C LYS A 31 -7.08 -20.89 -5.71
N LEU A 32 -8.15 -20.12 -5.50
CA LEU A 32 -8.77 -19.94 -4.19
C LEU A 32 -9.63 -21.15 -3.78
N VAL A 33 -10.48 -21.65 -4.68
CA VAL A 33 -11.56 -22.60 -4.34
C VAL A 33 -11.18 -24.06 -4.61
N TRP A 34 -10.10 -24.35 -5.35
CA TRP A 34 -9.76 -25.75 -5.70
C TRP A 34 -9.60 -26.70 -4.50
N PRO A 35 -9.03 -26.32 -3.34
CA PRO A 35 -8.91 -27.24 -2.21
C PRO A 35 -10.29 -27.60 -1.65
N ASP A 36 -11.15 -26.58 -1.47
CA ASP A 36 -12.52 -26.76 -0.97
C ASP A 36 -13.38 -27.56 -1.94
N LEU A 37 -13.24 -27.29 -3.24
CA LEU A 37 -13.91 -28.04 -4.30
C LEU A 37 -13.44 -29.50 -4.30
N CYS A 38 -12.15 -29.78 -4.12
CA CYS A 38 -11.65 -31.14 -4.01
C CYS A 38 -12.26 -31.86 -2.80
N VAL A 39 -12.32 -31.23 -1.62
CA VAL A 39 -12.96 -31.81 -0.43
C VAL A 39 -14.44 -32.07 -0.67
N TYR A 40 -15.15 -31.11 -1.27
CA TYR A 40 -16.57 -31.24 -1.63
C TYR A 40 -16.80 -32.41 -2.59
N LEU A 41 -16.03 -32.50 -3.67
CA LEU A 41 -16.16 -33.56 -4.66
C LEU A 41 -15.84 -34.94 -4.06
N ILE A 42 -14.79 -35.04 -3.23
CA ILE A 42 -14.47 -36.29 -2.53
C ILE A 42 -15.64 -36.71 -1.64
N ALA A 43 -16.17 -35.82 -0.81
CA ALA A 43 -17.30 -36.11 0.06
C ALA A 43 -18.53 -36.54 -0.75
N TYR A 44 -18.84 -35.82 -1.84
CA TYR A 44 -19.96 -36.13 -2.72
C TYR A 44 -19.82 -37.53 -3.36
N TYR A 45 -18.66 -37.83 -3.94
CA TYR A 45 -18.44 -39.12 -4.59
C TYR A 45 -18.34 -40.26 -3.59
N VAL A 46 -17.79 -40.05 -2.39
CA VAL A 46 -17.82 -41.04 -1.31
C VAL A 46 -19.27 -41.39 -0.94
N LEU A 47 -20.13 -40.39 -0.71
CA LEU A 47 -21.56 -40.62 -0.45
C LEU A 47 -22.25 -41.33 -1.62
N ASN A 48 -21.93 -40.94 -2.86
CA ASN A 48 -22.48 -41.57 -4.06
C ASN A 48 -22.09 -43.06 -4.16
N LEU A 49 -20.82 -43.39 -3.92
CA LEU A 49 -20.32 -44.76 -3.95
C LEU A 49 -20.90 -45.60 -2.81
N LEU A 50 -21.04 -45.03 -1.61
CA LEU A 50 -21.68 -45.69 -0.48
C LEU A 50 -23.15 -46.02 -0.80
N TYR A 51 -23.89 -45.06 -1.38
CA TYR A 51 -25.28 -45.27 -1.80
C TYR A 51 -25.42 -46.37 -2.86
N ARG A 52 -24.53 -46.40 -3.85
CA ARG A 52 -24.60 -47.36 -4.96
C ARG A 52 -24.16 -48.77 -4.58
N PHE A 53 -23.10 -48.90 -3.79
CA PHE A 53 -22.40 -50.18 -3.63
C PHE A 53 -22.42 -50.73 -2.20
N ALA A 54 -22.64 -49.91 -1.17
CA ALA A 54 -22.54 -50.34 0.23
C ALA A 54 -23.90 -50.42 0.95
N LEU A 55 -24.85 -49.54 0.59
CA LEU A 55 -26.16 -49.46 1.23
C LEU A 55 -27.11 -50.57 0.77
N SER A 56 -27.81 -51.21 1.70
CA SER A 56 -28.91 -52.14 1.43
C SER A 56 -30.16 -51.39 0.98
N ASP A 57 -31.11 -52.08 0.34
CA ASP A 57 -32.27 -51.44 -0.28
C ASP A 57 -33.17 -50.69 0.72
N ASP A 58 -33.35 -51.22 1.94
CA ASP A 58 -34.06 -50.50 3.01
C ASP A 58 -33.36 -49.21 3.44
N ASN A 59 -32.02 -49.24 3.51
CA ASN A 59 -31.23 -48.07 3.91
C ASN A 59 -31.11 -47.03 2.78
N LYS A 60 -31.21 -47.43 1.51
CA LYS A 60 -31.29 -46.50 0.36
C LYS A 60 -32.55 -45.66 0.43
N LEU A 61 -33.70 -46.26 0.76
CA LEU A 61 -34.97 -45.54 0.94
C LEU A 61 -34.85 -44.47 2.04
N PHE A 62 -34.19 -44.79 3.15
CA PHE A 62 -33.92 -43.81 4.21
C PHE A 62 -32.98 -42.69 3.75
N PHE A 63 -31.90 -43.03 3.03
CA PHE A 63 -30.97 -42.04 2.48
C PHE A 63 -31.66 -41.07 1.51
N GLU A 64 -32.56 -41.57 0.65
CA GLU A 64 -33.35 -40.75 -0.27
C GLU A 64 -34.26 -39.77 0.48
N GLN A 65 -34.90 -40.22 1.57
CA GLN A 65 -35.68 -39.33 2.44
C GLN A 65 -34.81 -38.23 3.06
N VAL A 66 -33.59 -38.55 3.49
CA VAL A 66 -32.63 -37.55 4.00
C VAL A 66 -32.23 -36.56 2.90
N CYS A 67 -31.97 -37.02 1.67
CA CYS A 67 -31.66 -36.12 0.55
C CYS A 67 -32.82 -35.15 0.24
N VAL A 68 -34.06 -35.64 0.23
CA VAL A 68 -35.25 -34.79 0.04
C VAL A 68 -35.40 -33.81 1.19
N TYR A 69 -35.20 -34.26 2.43
CA TYR A 69 -35.20 -33.39 3.61
C TYR A 69 -34.17 -32.26 3.45
N CYS A 70 -32.91 -32.58 3.19
CA CYS A 70 -31.85 -31.58 2.99
C CYS A 70 -32.13 -30.64 1.80
N GLY A 71 -32.68 -31.16 0.70
CA GLY A 71 -33.06 -30.35 -0.46
C GLY A 71 -34.09 -29.26 -0.11
N ASN A 72 -35.06 -29.56 0.76
CA ASN A 72 -36.05 -28.58 1.20
C ASN A 72 -35.44 -27.43 2.04
N PHE A 73 -34.29 -27.65 2.68
CA PHE A 73 -33.60 -26.61 3.47
C PHE A 73 -32.54 -25.84 2.67
N ALA A 74 -32.13 -26.34 1.50
CA ALA A 74 -31.09 -25.70 0.69
C ALA A 74 -31.47 -24.28 0.26
N ASP A 75 -32.75 -24.04 -0.03
CA ASP A 75 -33.28 -22.74 -0.48
C ASP A 75 -33.76 -21.84 0.66
N LEU A 76 -33.69 -22.29 1.93
CA LEU A 76 -34.29 -21.58 3.05
C LEU A 76 -33.52 -20.30 3.44
N ILE A 77 -32.22 -20.24 3.14
CA ILE A 77 -31.36 -19.10 3.44
C ILE A 77 -30.97 -18.42 2.12
N PRO A 78 -31.34 -17.14 1.88
CA PRO A 78 -30.91 -16.41 0.71
C PRO A 78 -29.44 -15.99 0.84
N VAL A 79 -28.52 -16.96 0.72
CA VAL A 79 -27.06 -16.76 0.87
C VAL A 79 -26.58 -15.64 -0.04
N SER A 80 -27.10 -15.57 -1.27
CA SER A 80 -26.75 -14.53 -2.25
C SER A 80 -27.01 -13.11 -1.76
N PHE A 81 -28.08 -12.89 -0.98
CA PHE A 81 -28.41 -11.57 -0.44
C PHE A 81 -27.37 -11.15 0.60
N VAL A 82 -27.14 -11.99 1.61
CA VAL A 82 -26.20 -11.69 2.70
C VAL A 82 -24.77 -11.53 2.17
N LEU A 83 -24.36 -12.40 1.24
CA LEU A 83 -23.06 -12.33 0.60
C LEU A 83 -22.88 -11.02 -0.18
N GLY A 84 -23.90 -10.56 -0.90
CA GLY A 84 -23.84 -9.31 -1.65
C GLY A 84 -23.57 -8.08 -0.77
N PHE A 85 -24.26 -7.97 0.38
CA PHE A 85 -24.00 -6.87 1.33
C PHE A 85 -22.61 -6.97 1.95
N TYR A 86 -22.22 -8.17 2.38
CA TYR A 86 -20.91 -8.37 3.00
C TYR A 86 -19.77 -8.02 2.05
N VAL A 87 -19.79 -8.57 0.83
CA VAL A 87 -18.78 -8.30 -0.21
C VAL A 87 -18.72 -6.81 -0.54
N SER A 88 -19.86 -6.12 -0.59
CA SER A 88 -19.89 -4.67 -0.82
C SER A 88 -19.16 -3.88 0.28
N VAL A 89 -19.30 -4.27 1.55
CA VAL A 89 -18.59 -3.65 2.67
C VAL A 89 -17.09 -3.94 2.60
N VAL A 90 -16.72 -5.19 2.29
CA VAL A 90 -15.31 -5.60 2.13
C VAL A 90 -14.63 -4.82 1.01
N VAL A 91 -15.23 -4.77 -0.18
CA VAL A 91 -14.67 -4.04 -1.34
C VAL A 91 -14.53 -2.56 -1.05
N LYS A 92 -15.52 -1.96 -0.37
CA LYS A 92 -15.43 -0.56 0.06
C LYS A 92 -14.25 -0.34 0.99
N ARG A 93 -14.11 -1.15 2.04
CA ARG A 93 -12.97 -1.05 2.98
C ARG A 93 -11.64 -1.28 2.27
N TRP A 94 -11.56 -2.24 1.36
CA TRP A 94 -10.38 -2.50 0.55
C TRP A 94 -9.96 -1.25 -0.24
N TRP A 95 -10.90 -0.57 -0.89
CA TRP A 95 -10.64 0.66 -1.62
C TRP A 95 -10.26 1.84 -0.70
N ASP A 96 -10.93 1.95 0.44
CA ASP A 96 -10.62 2.99 1.42
C ASP A 96 -9.21 2.78 2.02
N CYS A 97 -8.78 1.53 2.24
CA CYS A 97 -7.40 1.19 2.58
C CYS A 97 -6.41 1.61 1.49
N PHE A 98 -6.71 1.31 0.22
CA PHE A 98 -5.87 1.70 -0.91
C PHE A 98 -5.68 3.23 -1.00
N THR A 99 -6.77 3.99 -0.87
CA THR A 99 -6.74 5.46 -0.94
C THR A 99 -6.07 6.11 0.29
N ALA A 100 -6.04 5.41 1.42
CA ALA A 100 -5.32 5.83 2.62
C ALA A 100 -3.81 5.57 2.57
N ILE A 101 -3.28 4.85 1.56
CA ILE A 101 -1.83 4.66 1.41
C ILE A 101 -1.16 6.04 1.22
N PRO A 102 -0.18 6.41 2.08
CA PRO A 102 0.37 7.76 2.07
C PRO A 102 1.45 7.94 0.97
N TRP A 103 1.11 8.71 -0.06
CA TRP A 103 2.01 9.03 -1.17
C TRP A 103 2.81 10.32 -0.89
N PRO A 104 4.15 10.33 -1.01
CA PRO A 104 4.98 11.48 -0.68
C PRO A 104 4.93 12.60 -1.73
N ASP A 105 4.32 12.37 -2.89
CA ASP A 105 4.38 13.24 -4.07
C ASP A 105 3.91 14.68 -3.83
N SER A 106 2.75 14.85 -3.18
CA SER A 106 2.23 16.19 -2.85
C SER A 106 3.12 16.91 -1.85
N LEU A 107 3.62 16.20 -0.84
CA LEU A 107 4.56 16.78 0.12
C LEU A 107 5.88 17.18 -0.55
N ALA A 108 6.41 16.31 -1.42
CA ALA A 108 7.61 16.59 -2.19
C ALA A 108 7.44 17.84 -3.06
N PHE A 109 6.29 17.99 -3.72
CA PHE A 109 5.96 19.16 -4.52
C PHE A 109 6.00 20.45 -3.68
N PHE A 110 5.29 20.50 -2.56
CA PHE A 110 5.25 21.70 -1.71
C PHE A 110 6.60 22.01 -1.05
N VAL A 111 7.31 21.00 -0.55
CA VAL A 111 8.65 21.16 0.04
C VAL A 111 9.64 21.67 -1.00
N SER A 112 9.57 21.19 -2.25
CA SER A 112 10.44 21.65 -3.35
C SER A 112 10.16 23.10 -3.76
N THR A 113 8.90 23.52 -3.65
CA THR A 113 8.43 24.82 -4.11
C THR A 113 8.66 25.91 -3.06
N PHE A 114 8.37 25.60 -1.79
CA PHE A 114 8.35 26.61 -0.72
C PHE A 114 9.62 26.66 0.13
N LEU A 115 10.45 25.61 0.12
CA LEU A 115 11.70 25.58 0.88
C LEU A 115 12.89 25.86 -0.03
N HIS A 116 13.34 27.13 -0.05
CA HIS A 116 14.41 27.59 -0.92
C HIS A 116 15.83 27.36 -0.34
N GLY A 117 16.83 27.50 -1.21
CA GLY A 117 18.25 27.37 -0.90
C GLY A 117 18.92 26.23 -1.66
N GLN A 118 19.88 26.57 -2.51
CA GLN A 118 20.71 25.63 -3.28
C GLN A 118 21.96 25.19 -2.52
N ASP A 119 22.24 25.87 -1.41
CA ASP A 119 23.28 25.49 -0.48
C ASP A 119 22.97 24.14 0.20
N GLU A 120 24.01 23.55 0.76
CA GLU A 120 23.92 22.23 1.38
C GLU A 120 22.84 22.17 2.46
N ARG A 121 22.68 23.24 3.25
CA ARG A 121 21.68 23.28 4.33
C ARG A 121 20.25 23.21 3.78
N GLY A 122 19.91 23.99 2.76
CA GLY A 122 18.58 23.93 2.13
C GLY A 122 18.28 22.56 1.53
N ARG A 123 19.27 21.98 0.85
CA ARG A 123 19.20 20.61 0.30
C ARG A 123 18.96 19.58 1.41
N LEU A 124 19.72 19.63 2.50
CA LEU A 124 19.57 18.71 3.63
C LEU A 124 18.19 18.83 4.29
N MET A 125 17.67 20.04 4.49
CA MET A 125 16.33 20.24 5.08
C MET A 125 15.23 19.57 4.25
N ARG A 126 15.23 19.77 2.92
CA ARG A 126 14.25 19.12 2.02
C ARG A 126 14.37 17.59 2.06
N ARG A 127 15.60 17.06 1.98
CA ARG A 127 15.85 15.60 2.04
C ARG A 127 15.39 15.00 3.36
N THR A 128 15.66 15.66 4.48
CA THR A 128 15.29 15.16 5.81
C THR A 128 13.77 15.18 6.03
N ILE A 129 13.05 16.21 5.57
CA ILE A 129 11.57 16.23 5.63
C ILE A 129 10.98 15.03 4.89
N MET A 130 11.46 14.74 3.67
CA MET A 130 10.96 13.58 2.92
C MET A 130 11.37 12.25 3.52
N ARG A 131 12.59 12.14 4.04
CA ARG A 131 13.03 10.93 4.74
C ARG A 131 12.15 10.65 5.94
N TYR A 132 11.78 11.66 6.71
CA TYR A 132 10.87 11.51 7.84
C TYR A 132 9.44 11.12 7.42
N ALA A 133 8.92 11.67 6.33
CA ALA A 133 7.63 11.24 5.79
C ALA A 133 7.65 9.76 5.39
N ASN A 134 8.68 9.35 4.63
CA ASN A 134 8.88 7.95 4.24
C ASN A 134 9.13 7.03 5.43
N LEU A 135 9.88 7.48 6.44
CA LEU A 135 10.12 6.72 7.66
C LEU A 135 8.80 6.48 8.42
N SER A 136 7.95 7.49 8.51
CA SER A 136 6.63 7.40 9.15
C SER A 136 5.71 6.39 8.44
N SER A 137 5.66 6.44 7.10
CA SER A 137 4.87 5.46 6.34
C SER A 137 5.44 4.06 6.47
N ILE A 138 6.77 3.87 6.47
CA ILE A 138 7.38 2.54 6.65
C ILE A 138 7.13 1.98 8.04
N ILE A 139 7.22 2.80 9.10
CA ILE A 139 6.86 2.35 10.46
C ILE A 139 5.38 1.94 10.53
N THR A 140 4.50 2.70 9.88
CA THR A 140 3.07 2.37 9.76
C THR A 140 2.86 1.05 9.04
N LEU A 141 3.44 0.90 7.84
CA LEU A 141 3.33 -0.31 7.02
C LEU A 141 3.93 -1.55 7.69
N ARG A 142 5.02 -1.39 8.46
CA ARG A 142 5.61 -2.46 9.28
C ARG A 142 4.67 -2.98 10.36
N CYS A 143 3.73 -2.17 10.85
CA CYS A 143 2.74 -2.60 11.84
C CYS A 143 1.59 -3.41 11.19
N ILE A 144 1.18 -3.06 9.98
CA ILE A 144 -0.04 -3.60 9.34
C ILE A 144 0.23 -4.68 8.28
N SER A 145 1.41 -4.67 7.65
CA SER A 145 1.75 -5.54 6.51
C SER A 145 2.85 -6.53 6.90
N PRO A 146 2.54 -7.85 6.96
CA PRO A 146 3.54 -8.89 7.22
C PRO A 146 4.73 -8.89 6.24
N PRO A 147 4.56 -8.73 4.91
CA PRO A 147 5.69 -8.60 3.99
C PRO A 147 6.67 -7.48 4.35
N VAL A 148 6.15 -6.33 4.77
CA VAL A 148 6.98 -5.19 5.18
C VAL A 148 7.64 -5.46 6.52
N LYS A 149 6.93 -6.11 7.46
CA LYS A 149 7.50 -6.55 8.74
C LYS A 149 8.63 -7.56 8.56
N LYS A 150 8.50 -8.50 7.62
CA LYS A 150 9.56 -9.44 7.25
C LYS A 150 10.79 -8.73 6.68
N ARG A 151 10.58 -7.68 5.86
CA ARG A 151 11.67 -6.86 5.30
C ARG A 151 12.36 -5.97 6.34
N PHE A 152 11.60 -5.38 7.26
CA PHE A 152 12.12 -4.51 8.32
C PHE A 152 11.68 -5.01 9.71
N PRO A 153 12.27 -6.10 10.24
CA PRO A 153 11.84 -6.68 11.52
C PRO A 153 12.11 -5.79 12.72
N THR A 154 13.20 -5.01 12.72
CA THR A 154 13.66 -4.15 13.82
C THR A 154 13.95 -2.72 13.36
N LEU A 155 14.19 -1.79 14.30
CA LEU A 155 14.63 -0.43 13.96
C LEU A 155 16.01 -0.42 13.32
N ASP A 156 16.87 -1.39 13.66
CA ASP A 156 18.22 -1.57 13.12
C ASP A 156 18.18 -1.75 11.60
N HIS A 157 17.21 -2.54 11.09
CA HIS A 157 17.02 -2.70 9.65
C HIS A 157 16.62 -1.38 8.95
N LEU A 158 15.97 -0.45 9.67
CA LEU A 158 15.69 0.90 9.14
C LEU A 158 16.95 1.77 9.15
N VAL A 159 17.86 1.56 10.10
CA VAL A 159 19.16 2.22 10.15
C VAL A 159 20.06 1.72 9.02
N ASP A 160 20.16 0.40 8.84
CA ASP A 160 20.96 -0.23 7.79
C ASP A 160 20.47 0.17 6.39
N ALA A 161 19.16 0.35 6.23
CA ALA A 161 18.56 0.85 4.99
C ALA A 161 18.74 2.37 4.76
N GLY A 162 19.37 3.09 5.70
CA GLY A 162 19.57 4.55 5.62
C GLY A 162 18.30 5.38 5.78
N LEU A 163 17.22 4.79 6.29
CA LEU A 163 15.93 5.46 6.51
C LEU A 163 15.89 6.17 7.86
N LEU A 164 16.58 5.61 8.86
CA LEU A 164 16.70 6.12 10.22
C LEU A 164 18.18 6.35 10.53
N LEU A 165 18.53 7.45 11.20
CA LEU A 165 19.91 7.67 11.65
C LEU A 165 20.12 7.08 13.05
N GLY A 166 21.37 6.74 13.41
CA GLY A 166 21.68 6.16 14.72
C GLY A 166 21.26 7.05 15.89
N ASN A 167 21.52 8.35 15.80
CA ASN A 167 21.08 9.34 16.79
C ASN A 167 19.54 9.46 16.89
N GLU A 168 18.83 9.25 15.80
CA GLU A 168 17.36 9.29 15.79
C GLU A 168 16.77 8.02 16.41
N ARG A 169 17.41 6.87 16.18
CA ARG A 169 17.07 5.61 16.82
C ARG A 169 17.17 5.71 18.34
N GLU A 170 18.22 6.33 18.86
CA GLU A 170 18.36 6.54 20.31
C GLU A 170 17.15 7.30 20.89
N VAL A 171 16.61 8.30 20.16
CA VAL A 171 15.41 9.01 20.59
C VAL A 171 14.17 8.11 20.61
N PHE A 172 14.05 7.19 19.63
CA PHE A 172 12.98 6.18 19.66
C PHE A 172 13.10 5.25 20.87
N GLU A 173 14.31 4.85 21.26
CA GLU A 173 14.55 3.95 22.40
C GLU A 173 14.33 4.64 23.74
N GLN A 174 14.66 5.94 23.84
CA GLN A 174 14.39 6.75 25.03
C GLN A 174 12.88 6.95 25.25
N LEU A 175 12.10 7.00 24.16
CA LEU A 175 10.65 7.10 24.23
C LEU A 175 10.03 5.74 24.60
N LYS A 176 10.12 5.36 25.87
CA LYS A 176 9.53 4.12 26.42
C LYS A 176 8.00 4.17 26.35
N THR A 177 7.42 3.74 25.23
CA THR A 177 5.97 3.63 25.05
C THR A 177 5.58 2.30 24.42
N ASN A 178 4.40 1.80 24.79
CA ASN A 178 3.81 0.60 24.20
C ASN A 178 3.02 0.90 22.91
N HIS A 179 2.94 2.17 22.50
CA HIS A 179 2.17 2.60 21.35
C HIS A 179 3.07 2.76 20.11
N SER A 180 2.48 2.61 18.93
CA SER A 180 3.22 2.87 17.68
C SER A 180 3.68 4.32 17.61
N THR A 181 4.97 4.50 17.33
CA THR A 181 5.65 5.81 17.29
C THR A 181 5.74 6.38 15.86
N TYR A 182 4.91 5.88 14.94
CA TYR A 182 4.88 6.30 13.53
C TYR A 182 4.70 7.82 13.34
N TRP A 183 4.02 8.50 14.26
CA TRP A 183 3.75 9.93 14.21
C TRP A 183 4.99 10.80 14.48
N MET A 184 6.02 10.25 15.13
CA MET A 184 7.16 11.03 15.64
C MET A 184 8.04 11.63 14.52
N PRO A 185 8.41 10.90 13.45
CA PRO A 185 9.11 11.50 12.31
C PRO A 185 8.35 12.68 11.69
N LEU A 186 7.01 12.64 11.64
CA LEU A 186 6.22 13.73 11.07
C LEU A 186 6.24 14.98 11.95
N VAL A 187 6.30 14.82 13.27
CA VAL A 187 6.53 15.95 14.20
C VAL A 187 7.92 16.57 13.96
N TRP A 188 8.95 15.74 13.77
CA TRP A 188 10.28 16.22 13.43
C TRP A 188 10.32 16.94 12.07
N ALA A 189 9.60 16.43 11.06
CA ALA A 189 9.46 17.06 9.76
C ALA A 189 8.83 18.45 9.85
N SER A 190 7.72 18.58 10.60
CA SER A 190 7.08 19.88 10.86
C SER A 190 8.02 20.83 11.60
N SER A 191 8.81 20.35 12.55
CA SER A 191 9.82 21.16 13.27
C SER A 191 10.89 21.70 12.33
N ILE A 192 11.36 20.90 11.36
CA ILE A 192 12.31 21.35 10.33
C ILE A 192 11.67 22.41 9.44
N ALA A 193 10.41 22.24 9.03
CA ALA A 193 9.69 23.24 8.24
C ALA A 193 9.56 24.57 9.01
N SER A 194 9.17 24.53 10.29
CA SER A 194 9.14 25.72 11.14
C SER A 194 10.50 26.39 11.30
N ARG A 195 11.57 25.59 11.39
CA ARG A 195 12.95 26.11 11.42
C ARG A 195 13.35 26.77 10.11
N ALA A 196 12.98 26.19 8.96
CA ALA A 196 13.24 26.76 7.64
C ALA A 196 12.58 28.15 7.49
N ARG A 197 11.39 28.34 8.07
CA ARG A 197 10.72 29.64 8.13
C ARG A 197 11.48 30.66 8.97
N LYS A 198 11.98 30.26 10.15
CA LYS A 198 12.81 31.14 11.00
C LYS A 198 14.13 31.53 10.35
N GLU A 199 14.69 30.63 9.55
CA GLU A 199 15.91 30.86 8.75
C GLU A 199 15.65 31.65 7.45
N GLY A 200 14.41 32.09 7.20
CA GLY A 200 14.05 32.84 5.99
C GLY A 200 14.06 32.02 4.69
N ARG A 201 14.17 30.68 4.78
CA ARG A 201 14.16 29.78 3.61
C ARG A 201 12.77 29.50 3.08
N ILE A 202 11.76 29.57 3.96
CA ILE A 202 10.36 29.64 3.59
C ILE A 202 9.95 31.11 3.64
N ARG A 203 9.40 31.60 2.53
CA ARG A 203 9.14 33.03 2.30
C ARG A 203 8.15 33.64 3.28
N ASP A 204 7.06 32.93 3.57
CA ASP A 204 5.94 33.45 4.36
C ASP A 204 5.22 32.34 5.14
N ASP A 205 4.31 32.75 6.03
CA ASP A 205 3.61 31.85 6.93
C ASP A 205 2.53 31.00 6.20
N PHE A 206 2.02 31.46 5.06
CA PHE A 206 1.08 30.68 4.25
C PHE A 206 1.78 29.51 3.56
N ALA A 207 2.99 29.73 3.05
CA ALA A 207 3.87 28.70 2.52
C ALA A 207 4.23 27.66 3.60
N LEU A 208 4.57 28.10 4.81
CA LEU A 208 4.80 27.19 5.95
C LEU A 208 3.53 26.39 6.28
N LYS A 209 2.37 27.06 6.40
CA LYS A 209 1.09 26.40 6.69
C LYS A 209 0.78 25.32 5.65
N THR A 210 0.99 25.60 4.37
CA THR A 210 0.74 24.63 3.29
C THR A 210 1.58 23.36 3.45
N VAL A 211 2.87 23.51 3.77
CA VAL A 211 3.76 22.36 4.04
C VAL A 211 3.31 21.58 5.28
N VAL A 212 2.99 22.28 6.38
CA VAL A 212 2.59 21.64 7.64
C VAL A 212 1.23 20.94 7.52
N ASP A 213 0.28 21.54 6.82
CA ASP A 213 -1.03 20.94 6.54
C ASP A 213 -0.87 19.68 5.69
N GLU A 214 0.04 19.68 4.72
CA GLU A 214 0.35 18.49 3.92
C GLU A 214 1.00 17.37 4.77
N ILE A 215 1.90 17.72 5.69
CA ILE A 215 2.46 16.75 6.65
C ILE A 215 1.35 16.18 7.54
N ALA A 216 0.41 17.01 8.00
CA ALA A 216 -0.73 16.58 8.80
C ALA A 216 -1.68 15.66 8.01
N ARG A 217 -1.90 15.93 6.72
CA ARG A 217 -2.65 15.05 5.81
C ARG A 217 -1.97 13.70 5.67
N TYR A 218 -0.65 13.69 5.45
CA TYR A 218 0.16 12.46 5.40
C TYR A 218 0.04 11.64 6.71
N ARG A 219 0.07 12.32 7.87
CA ARG A 219 -0.16 11.71 9.19
C ARG A 219 -1.56 11.08 9.28
N SER A 220 -2.58 11.80 8.80
CA SER A 220 -3.96 11.33 8.81
C SER A 220 -4.12 10.04 8.02
N ASN A 221 -3.51 9.97 6.84
CA ASN A 221 -3.49 8.76 6.00
C ASN A 221 -2.85 7.57 6.72
N CYS A 222 -1.69 7.77 7.36
CA CYS A 222 -1.07 6.73 8.20
C CYS A 222 -1.98 6.30 9.37
N GLY A 223 -2.67 7.25 10.02
CA GLY A 223 -3.63 6.96 11.08
C GLY A 223 -4.87 6.19 10.60
N SER A 224 -5.38 6.52 9.41
CA SER A 224 -6.48 5.78 8.78
C SER A 224 -6.12 4.32 8.55
N LEU A 225 -4.90 4.04 8.08
CA LEU A 225 -4.41 2.67 7.94
C LEU A 225 -4.39 1.91 9.27
N PHE A 226 -3.92 2.55 10.35
CA PHE A 226 -4.00 1.95 11.70
C PHE A 226 -5.44 1.70 12.15
N ASN A 227 -6.37 2.61 11.85
CA ASN A 227 -7.77 2.42 12.21
C ASN A 227 -8.39 1.24 11.46
N TYR A 228 -8.02 1.03 10.19
CA TYR A 228 -8.50 -0.11 9.40
C TYR A 228 -7.94 -1.45 9.88
N ASP A 229 -6.67 -1.47 10.30
CA ASP A 229 -6.02 -2.64 10.88
C ASP A 229 -6.60 -2.99 12.27
N TRP A 230 -6.75 -1.97 13.14
CA TRP A 230 -7.29 -2.17 14.49
C TRP A 230 -8.77 -2.56 14.48
N ILE A 231 -9.60 -1.84 13.71
CA ILE A 231 -11.04 -2.07 13.66
C ILE A 231 -11.36 -2.89 12.41
N SER A 232 -11.26 -4.21 12.55
CA SER A 232 -11.69 -5.18 11.54
C SER A 232 -13.22 -5.21 11.39
N ILE A 233 -13.71 -5.84 10.31
CA ILE A 233 -15.15 -6.12 10.14
C ILE A 233 -15.61 -6.99 11.32
N PRO A 234 -16.78 -6.72 11.94
CA PRO A 234 -17.21 -7.47 13.11
C PRO A 234 -17.24 -8.98 12.84
N LEU A 235 -16.69 -9.75 13.79
CA LEU A 235 -16.50 -11.20 13.65
C LEU A 235 -17.78 -11.93 13.23
N VAL A 236 -18.93 -11.52 13.78
CA VAL A 236 -20.25 -12.10 13.45
C VAL A 236 -20.58 -12.03 11.96
N TYR A 237 -20.17 -10.97 11.26
CA TYR A 237 -20.36 -10.86 9.80
C TYR A 237 -19.38 -11.75 9.05
N THR A 238 -18.12 -11.81 9.50
CA THR A 238 -17.08 -12.62 8.85
C THR A 238 -17.35 -14.13 8.94
N GLN A 239 -17.94 -14.60 10.05
CA GLN A 239 -18.34 -15.99 10.25
C GLN A 239 -19.40 -16.47 9.24
N VAL A 240 -20.09 -15.53 8.59
CA VAL A 240 -21.17 -15.83 7.63
C VAL A 240 -20.69 -15.77 6.18
N ALA A 241 -19.55 -15.14 5.88
CA ALA A 241 -19.21 -14.75 4.50
C ALA A 241 -17.71 -14.80 4.15
N GLU A 242 -16.94 -15.67 4.81
CA GLU A 242 -15.51 -16.00 4.60
C GLU A 242 -14.90 -15.50 3.27
N THR A 243 -14.39 -14.27 3.25
CA THR A 243 -13.71 -13.65 2.09
C THR A 243 -12.72 -12.56 2.54
N LEU A 244 -11.74 -12.29 1.67
CA LEU A 244 -10.61 -11.32 1.76
C LEU A 244 -10.80 -10.15 2.74
N VAL A 245 -10.40 -10.33 4.00
CA VAL A 245 -10.56 -9.31 5.05
C VAL A 245 -9.37 -8.33 5.09
N ASN A 246 -8.17 -8.79 4.72
CA ASN A 246 -6.92 -8.02 4.90
C ASN A 246 -6.13 -7.91 3.59
N PRO A 247 -6.06 -6.71 2.96
CA PRO A 247 -5.35 -6.49 1.70
C PRO A 247 -3.83 -6.26 1.84
N PHE A 248 -3.28 -6.32 3.05
CA PHE A 248 -1.87 -6.07 3.33
C PHE A 248 -1.03 -7.34 3.49
N GLY A 249 -1.60 -8.50 3.16
CA GLY A 249 -1.02 -9.82 3.31
C GLY A 249 -0.05 -10.23 2.19
N GLU A 250 -0.08 -11.52 1.86
CA GLU A 250 0.81 -12.16 0.87
C GLU A 250 0.03 -12.86 -0.25
N ASP A 251 -1.28 -12.62 -0.36
CA ASP A 251 -2.10 -13.16 -1.44
C ASP A 251 -1.75 -12.51 -2.79
N ASP A 252 -2.09 -13.19 -3.90
CA ASP A 252 -1.73 -12.73 -5.24
C ASP A 252 -2.28 -11.33 -5.58
N ASP A 253 -3.40 -10.94 -4.95
CA ASP A 253 -4.14 -9.69 -5.17
C ASP A 253 -4.00 -8.68 -4.02
N ASP A 254 -3.16 -8.99 -3.02
CA ASP A 254 -2.83 -8.03 -1.96
C ASP A 254 -1.98 -6.87 -2.50
N PHE A 255 -1.95 -5.78 -1.74
CA PHE A 255 -1.21 -4.60 -2.13
C PHE A 255 0.30 -4.83 -2.03
N GLU A 256 1.04 -4.44 -3.08
CA GLU A 256 2.50 -4.54 -3.13
C GLU A 256 3.20 -3.45 -2.31
N MET A 257 3.16 -3.57 -0.98
CA MET A 257 3.68 -2.54 -0.07
C MET A 257 5.20 -2.36 -0.20
N ASN A 258 5.95 -3.44 -0.42
CA ASN A 258 7.40 -3.34 -0.65
C ASN A 258 7.74 -2.52 -1.91
N TYR A 259 6.98 -2.70 -2.99
CA TYR A 259 7.12 -1.89 -4.20
C TYR A 259 6.78 -0.42 -3.93
N VAL A 260 5.71 -0.13 -3.18
CA VAL A 260 5.35 1.25 -2.82
C VAL A 260 6.47 1.91 -2.01
N ILE A 261 7.07 1.19 -1.05
CA ILE A 261 8.23 1.67 -0.28
C ILE A 261 9.41 1.96 -1.21
N ASP A 262 9.79 1.03 -2.08
CA ASP A 262 10.91 1.22 -3.00
C ASP A 262 10.65 2.38 -3.96
N ARG A 263 9.43 2.52 -4.47
CA ARG A 263 9.04 3.67 -5.30
C ARG A 263 9.15 4.99 -4.53
N ASN A 264 8.76 5.02 -3.25
CA ASN A 264 8.78 6.24 -2.45
C ASN A 264 10.19 6.60 -1.95
N VAL A 265 11.05 5.60 -1.72
CA VAL A 265 12.42 5.75 -1.21
C VAL A 265 13.45 5.84 -2.33
N GLN A 266 13.48 4.86 -3.25
CA GLN A 266 14.40 4.77 -4.38
C GLN A 266 13.89 5.47 -5.64
N GLY A 267 12.56 5.54 -5.82
CA GLY A 267 11.98 6.11 -7.02
C GLY A 267 12.46 7.54 -7.22
N ARG A 268 12.81 7.82 -8.48
CA ARG A 268 13.33 9.05 -9.11
C ARG A 268 12.61 10.37 -8.74
N ASN A 269 11.68 10.37 -7.78
CA ASN A 269 10.68 11.41 -7.50
C ASN A 269 10.67 12.01 -6.08
N SER A 270 11.42 11.51 -5.10
CA SER A 270 11.55 12.24 -3.82
C SER A 270 12.86 13.01 -3.77
N TYR A 271 14.01 12.32 -3.85
CA TYR A 271 15.30 12.99 -3.78
C TYR A 271 15.71 13.67 -5.09
N SER A 272 15.59 12.98 -6.24
CA SER A 272 15.97 13.55 -7.55
C SER A 272 14.96 14.58 -8.08
N PHE A 273 13.68 14.48 -7.71
CA PHE A 273 12.65 15.44 -8.12
C PHE A 273 12.57 16.64 -7.19
N ILE A 274 12.92 16.52 -5.90
CA ILE A 274 13.26 17.71 -5.11
C ILE A 274 14.39 18.48 -5.76
N THR A 275 15.49 17.80 -6.11
CA THR A 275 16.60 18.47 -6.76
C THR A 275 16.21 19.03 -8.14
N ALA A 276 15.48 18.26 -8.95
CA ALA A 276 15.08 18.70 -10.29
C ALA A 276 14.01 19.80 -10.29
N LEU A 277 12.95 19.71 -9.47
CA LEU A 277 11.92 20.76 -9.38
C LEU A 277 12.46 22.03 -8.74
N SER A 278 13.25 21.94 -7.66
CA SER A 278 13.86 23.14 -7.09
C SER A 278 14.80 23.82 -8.09
N VAL A 279 15.39 23.08 -9.03
CA VAL A 279 16.16 23.66 -10.15
C VAL A 279 15.22 24.26 -11.21
N VAL A 280 14.17 23.55 -11.64
CA VAL A 280 13.25 24.02 -12.70
C VAL A 280 12.42 25.23 -12.28
N VAL A 281 11.84 25.21 -11.07
CA VAL A 281 11.03 26.33 -10.54
C VAL A 281 11.89 27.58 -10.37
N GLN A 282 13.17 27.43 -10.00
CA GLN A 282 14.09 28.55 -9.90
C GLN A 282 14.62 28.97 -11.28
N CYS A 283 14.91 28.06 -12.22
CA CYS A 283 15.31 28.42 -13.59
C CYS A 283 14.24 29.26 -14.31
N LEU A 284 12.95 29.02 -14.03
CA LEU A 284 11.85 29.84 -14.55
C LEU A 284 11.76 31.24 -13.94
N SER A 285 12.43 31.50 -12.81
CA SER A 285 12.50 32.83 -12.19
C SER A 285 13.78 33.60 -12.54
N TRP A 286 14.70 33.00 -13.29
CA TRP A 286 15.90 33.67 -13.78
C TRP A 286 15.63 34.30 -15.16
N PRO A 287 16.29 35.42 -15.50
CA PRO A 287 16.30 35.92 -16.88
C PRO A 287 16.76 34.81 -17.84
N THR A 288 16.14 34.71 -19.01
CA THR A 288 16.23 33.57 -19.94
C THR A 288 17.65 33.06 -20.25
N TYR A 289 18.68 33.92 -20.18
CA TYR A 289 20.06 33.54 -20.46
C TYR A 289 20.70 32.66 -19.37
N GLU A 290 20.39 32.88 -18.09
CA GLU A 290 21.03 32.16 -16.99
C GLU A 290 20.36 30.81 -16.72
N ALA A 291 19.05 30.73 -16.96
CA ALA A 291 18.29 29.48 -16.92
C ALA A 291 18.87 28.43 -17.87
N GLN A 292 19.35 28.86 -19.04
CA GLN A 292 19.90 27.99 -20.07
C GLN A 292 21.29 27.45 -19.70
N GLN A 293 22.11 28.27 -19.03
CA GLN A 293 23.43 27.87 -18.54
C GLN A 293 23.35 26.92 -17.34
N ALA A 294 22.41 27.16 -16.41
CA ALA A 294 22.15 26.28 -15.27
C ALA A 294 21.53 24.93 -15.65
N MET A 295 20.74 24.89 -16.74
CA MET A 295 20.20 23.64 -17.28
C MET A 295 21.32 22.77 -17.86
N ASN A 296 22.25 23.35 -18.64
CA ASN A 296 23.38 22.62 -19.23
C ASN A 296 24.33 22.02 -18.18
N LEU A 297 24.68 22.77 -17.12
CA LEU A 297 25.56 22.29 -16.03
C LEU A 297 24.96 21.13 -15.21
N ASN A 298 23.64 21.11 -15.02
CA ASN A 298 22.98 20.02 -14.29
C ASN A 298 22.80 18.75 -15.15
N PHE A 299 22.80 18.87 -16.49
CA PHE A 299 22.81 17.72 -17.40
C PHE A 299 24.22 17.09 -17.51
N GLU A 300 25.29 17.88 -17.52
CA GLU A 300 26.68 17.37 -17.51
C GLU A 300 27.00 16.56 -16.23
N CYS A 301 26.59 17.04 -15.05
CA CYS A 301 26.69 16.28 -13.79
C CYS A 301 25.90 14.94 -13.78
N ARG A 302 24.97 14.76 -14.73
CA ARG A 302 24.16 13.54 -14.89
C ARG A 302 24.83 12.52 -15.82
N GLU A 303 25.65 12.94 -16.77
CA GLU A 303 26.38 12.02 -17.65
C GLU A 303 27.57 11.35 -16.95
N ASP A 304 28.27 12.05 -16.06
CA ASP A 304 29.45 11.50 -15.37
C ASP A 304 29.11 10.40 -14.35
N ASN A 305 27.91 10.43 -13.75
CA ASN A 305 27.44 9.35 -12.85
C ASN A 305 26.86 8.13 -13.59
N GLY A 306 26.78 8.17 -14.92
CA GLY A 306 26.25 7.07 -15.76
C GLY A 306 27.31 6.10 -16.30
N ARG A 307 28.61 6.37 -16.08
CA ARG A 307 29.73 5.59 -16.62
C ARG A 307 30.60 4.90 -15.57
N VAL A 308 29.99 4.31 -14.54
CA VAL A 308 30.69 3.37 -13.65
C VAL A 308 30.16 1.95 -13.86
N GLY A 309 30.92 1.17 -14.64
CA GLY A 309 31.02 -0.29 -14.54
C GLY A 309 29.84 -1.13 -15.01
N ARG A 310 29.73 -1.34 -16.33
CA ARG A 310 29.46 -2.69 -16.85
C ARG A 310 30.76 -3.20 -17.44
N ASP A 311 31.47 -3.98 -16.64
CA ASP A 311 32.32 -5.09 -17.05
C ASP A 311 32.07 -6.22 -16.05
#